data_AF-A0A4V4HH46-F1
#
_entry.id   AF-A0A4V4HH46-F1
#
_cell.length_a   1.000
_cell.length_b   1.000
_cell.length_c   1.000
_cell.angle_alpha   90.00
_cell.angle_beta   90.00
_cell.angle_gamma   90.00
#
_symmetry.space_group_name_H-M   'P 1'
#
loop_
_entity.id
_entity.type
_entity.pdbx_description
1 polymer ?
#
loop_
_entity_poly.entity_id
_entity_poly.type
_entity_poly.pdbx_seq_one_letter_code
_entity_poly.pdbx_strand_id
1 'polypeptide(L)'
;KRQHKPAKSELLNLQRDKGQMDSFNCNGWLFMTIFEGESFAQVQLKHTHDHVIYSEMHVPPEVQEYVENNFKMSTTTIWNELLKKYPNPGFKHRSIYNIAANARRKQWYRDPDELKSAKILLEESKTSKYSIADVDLPEVDGFSGLAFSLPNVMLKFGCCVREVSLDSACKF
;
A
#
# COMPACT_ATOMS: atom_id res chain seq x y z
N LYS A 1 -17.87 -7.97 32.50
CA LYS A 1 -17.64 -6.69 31.79
C LYS A 1 -16.59 -5.87 32.52
N ARG A 2 -15.39 -5.74 31.95
CA ARG A 2 -14.39 -4.73 32.33
C ARG A 2 -13.77 -4.25 31.02
N GLN A 3 -14.21 -3.10 30.53
CA GLN A 3 -13.51 -2.41 29.45
C GLN A 3 -12.38 -1.60 30.09
N HIS A 4 -11.15 -1.83 29.64
CA HIS A 4 -10.01 -1.03 30.05
C HIS A 4 -10.16 0.36 29.41
N LYS A 5 -10.28 1.41 30.21
CA LYS A 5 -10.21 2.78 29.69
C LYS A 5 -8.79 3.01 29.18
N PRO A 6 -8.60 3.50 27.94
CA PRO A 6 -7.28 3.94 27.50
C PRO A 6 -6.85 5.15 28.34
N ALA A 7 -5.59 5.18 28.75
CA ALA A 7 -5.01 6.34 29.41
C ALA A 7 -4.99 7.52 28.42
N LYS A 8 -5.54 8.67 28.82
CA LYS A 8 -5.51 9.88 28.00
C LYS A 8 -4.07 10.41 27.97
N SER A 9 -3.48 10.43 26.78
CA SER A 9 -2.28 11.21 26.47
C SER A 9 -2.64 12.70 26.46
N GLU A 10 -1.82 13.55 27.09
CA GLU A 10 -2.03 15.01 27.18
C GLU A 10 -1.78 15.75 25.84
N LEU A 11 -1.29 15.05 24.80
CA LEU A 11 -1.04 15.62 23.47
C LEU A 11 -2.22 15.34 22.54
N LEU A 12 -3.34 16.02 22.78
CA LEU A 12 -4.62 15.87 22.08
C LEU A 12 -4.57 16.05 20.54
N ASN A 13 -3.51 16.64 19.99
CA ASN A 13 -3.42 17.00 18.57
C ASN A 13 -2.54 16.06 17.72
N LEU A 14 -1.93 15.03 18.31
CA LEU A 14 -1.03 14.11 17.57
C LEU A 14 -1.55 12.68 17.47
N GLN A 15 -2.66 12.37 18.14
CA GLN A 15 -3.20 11.03 18.12
C GLN A 15 -4.09 10.84 16.88
N ARG A 16 -3.60 10.08 15.90
CA ARG A 16 -4.45 9.42 14.87
C ARG A 16 -5.26 8.27 15.51
N ASP A 17 -5.87 8.50 16.67
CA ASP A 17 -6.92 7.63 17.16
C ASP A 17 -8.12 7.88 16.24
N LYS A 18 -8.19 7.09 15.16
CA LYS A 18 -9.45 6.90 14.46
C LYS A 18 -10.41 6.43 15.55
N GLY A 19 -11.40 7.24 15.89
CA GLY A 19 -12.47 6.82 16.78
C GLY A 19 -12.93 5.42 16.37
N GLN A 20 -13.16 4.56 17.36
CA GLN A 20 -13.64 3.21 17.10
C GLN A 20 -14.78 3.30 16.09
N MET A 21 -14.68 2.54 14.99
CA MET A 21 -15.80 2.41 14.06
C MET A 21 -17.00 1.93 14.87
N ASP A 22 -18.18 2.49 14.60
CA ASP A 22 -19.42 2.06 15.23
C ASP A 22 -19.55 0.54 15.07
N SER A 23 -19.35 -0.17 16.17
CA SER A 23 -19.49 -1.62 16.22
C SER A 23 -20.96 -1.94 16.45
N PHE A 24 -21.59 -2.58 15.48
CA PHE A 24 -22.95 -3.07 15.63
C PHE A 24 -22.93 -4.44 16.32
N ASN A 25 -23.91 -4.70 17.19
CA ASN A 25 -24.06 -6.01 17.82
C ASN A 25 -24.61 -7.03 16.81
N CYS A 26 -23.78 -7.45 15.85
CA CYS A 26 -24.18 -8.35 14.78
C CYS A 26 -24.30 -9.82 15.21
N ASN A 27 -24.03 -10.13 16.49
CA ASN A 27 -23.89 -11.50 17.02
C ASN A 27 -22.97 -12.36 16.12
N GLY A 28 -21.99 -11.72 15.49
CA GLY A 28 -20.98 -12.41 14.71
C GLY A 28 -19.96 -13.06 15.62
N TRP A 29 -19.46 -14.22 15.24
CA TRP A 29 -18.36 -14.86 15.93
C TRP A 29 -17.35 -15.43 14.94
N LEU A 30 -16.09 -15.31 15.33
CA LEU A 30 -14.95 -15.91 14.67
C LEU A 30 -14.43 -17.01 15.59
N PHE A 31 -14.39 -18.23 15.11
CA PHE A 31 -13.81 -19.37 15.80
C PHE A 31 -12.61 -19.85 14.99
N MET A 32 -11.48 -19.96 15.66
CA MET A 32 -10.25 -20.46 15.05
C MET A 32 -9.78 -21.67 15.84
N THR A 33 -9.57 -22.78 15.15
CA THR A 33 -8.92 -23.96 15.72
C THR A 33 -7.54 -24.09 15.09
N ILE A 34 -6.52 -24.15 15.94
CA ILE A 34 -5.14 -24.38 15.54
C ILE A 34 -4.78 -25.78 16.05
N PHE A 35 -4.33 -26.64 15.15
CA PHE A 35 -3.89 -27.98 15.49
C PHE A 35 -2.37 -27.98 15.63
N GLU A 36 -1.87 -28.58 16.71
CA GLU A 36 -0.44 -28.67 16.95
C GLU A 36 0.21 -29.64 15.94
N GLY A 37 1.21 -29.16 15.20
CA GLY A 37 1.90 -29.93 14.16
C GLY A 37 1.33 -29.79 12.74
N GLU A 38 0.21 -29.07 12.56
CA GLU A 38 -0.34 -28.80 11.23
C GLU A 38 -0.02 -27.39 10.75
N SER A 39 0.23 -27.23 9.45
CA SER A 39 0.56 -25.94 8.83
C SER A 39 -0.67 -25.10 8.47
N PHE A 40 -1.86 -25.50 8.93
CA PHE A 40 -3.10 -24.79 8.63
C PHE A 40 -3.95 -24.59 9.89
N ALA A 41 -4.74 -23.51 9.88
CA ALA A 41 -5.71 -23.22 10.90
C ALA A 41 -7.12 -23.35 10.29
N GLN A 42 -8.05 -23.93 11.04
CA GLN A 42 -9.46 -23.90 10.68
C GLN A 42 -10.08 -22.60 11.16
N VAL A 43 -10.67 -21.83 10.26
CA VAL A 43 -11.34 -20.56 10.57
C VAL A 43 -12.81 -20.67 10.21
N GLN A 44 -13.69 -20.47 11.19
CA GLN A 44 -15.14 -20.41 11.00
C GLN A 44 -15.62 -19.01 11.38
N LEU A 45 -16.33 -18.36 10.45
CA LEU A 45 -16.93 -17.05 10.66
C LEU A 45 -18.44 -17.20 10.52
N LYS A 46 -19.20 -16.83 11.55
CA LYS A 46 -20.65 -16.67 11.49
C LYS A 46 -20.99 -15.21 11.60
N HIS A 47 -21.90 -14.75 10.75
CA HIS A 47 -22.47 -13.41 10.82
C HIS A 47 -24.00 -13.53 10.79
N THR A 48 -24.69 -12.96 11.78
CA THR A 48 -26.13 -13.24 11.99
C THR A 48 -27.03 -12.22 11.30
N HIS A 49 -26.55 -11.00 11.06
CA HIS A 49 -27.31 -9.94 10.42
C HIS A 49 -26.56 -9.45 9.21
N ASP A 50 -27.18 -9.36 8.04
CA ASP A 50 -26.57 -8.61 6.95
C ASP A 50 -26.35 -7.16 7.43
N HIS A 51 -25.09 -6.73 7.47
CA HIS A 51 -24.82 -5.31 7.64
C HIS A 51 -25.45 -4.57 6.46
N VAL A 52 -25.79 -3.29 6.65
CA VAL A 52 -26.05 -2.39 5.52
C VAL A 52 -24.90 -2.63 4.55
N ILE A 53 -25.23 -3.15 3.35
CA ILE A 53 -24.26 -3.40 2.28
C ILE A 53 -23.38 -2.17 2.30
N TYR A 54 -22.06 -2.35 2.53
CA TYR A 54 -21.12 -1.28 2.27
C TYR A 54 -21.40 -0.90 0.83
N SER A 55 -22.18 0.16 0.63
CA SER A 55 -22.56 0.58 -0.70
C SER A 55 -21.22 0.77 -1.36
N GLU A 56 -20.90 -0.13 -2.28
CA GLU A 56 -19.95 0.14 -3.31
C GLU A 56 -20.53 1.40 -3.93
N MET A 57 -20.04 2.55 -3.49
CA MET A 57 -20.25 3.81 -4.16
C MET A 57 -19.51 3.61 -5.46
N HIS A 58 -20.23 2.97 -6.39
CA HIS A 58 -19.67 2.38 -7.57
C HIS A 58 -19.19 3.56 -8.40
N VAL A 59 -17.87 3.74 -8.41
CA VAL A 59 -17.25 4.76 -9.23
C VAL A 59 -17.61 4.39 -10.67
N PRO A 60 -18.23 5.29 -11.46
CA PRO A 60 -18.59 4.99 -12.83
C PRO A 60 -17.37 4.47 -13.61
N PRO A 61 -17.51 3.47 -14.50
CA PRO A 61 -16.38 2.89 -15.23
C PRO A 61 -15.52 3.94 -15.95
N GLU A 62 -16.16 4.95 -16.53
CA GLU A 62 -15.48 6.09 -17.17
C GLU A 62 -14.56 6.87 -16.22
N VAL A 63 -14.97 7.01 -14.94
CA VAL A 63 -14.17 7.67 -13.92
C VAL A 63 -13.04 6.75 -13.47
N GLN A 64 -13.30 5.45 -13.35
CA GLN A 64 -12.24 4.47 -13.03
C GLN A 64 -11.14 4.50 -14.09
N GLU A 65 -11.52 4.41 -15.36
CA GLU A 65 -10.60 4.45 -16.50
C GLU A 65 -9.81 5.77 -16.53
N TYR A 66 -10.48 6.90 -16.28
CA TYR A 66 -9.79 8.19 -16.19
C TYR A 66 -8.71 8.19 -15.08
N VAL A 67 -9.02 7.67 -13.91
CA VAL A 67 -8.07 7.60 -12.78
C VAL A 67 -6.93 6.64 -13.09
N GLU A 68 -7.22 5.48 -13.68
CA GLU A 68 -6.22 4.49 -14.07
C GLU A 68 -5.28 5.02 -15.15
N ASN A 69 -5.76 5.82 -16.10
CA ASN A 69 -4.91 6.43 -17.14
C ASN A 69 -4.07 7.61 -16.61
N ASN A 70 -4.54 8.30 -15.56
CA ASN A 70 -3.89 9.49 -15.01
C ASN A 70 -3.21 9.24 -13.64
N PHE A 71 -3.00 7.98 -13.25
CA PHE A 71 -2.54 7.59 -11.92
C PHE A 71 -1.18 8.16 -11.50
N LYS A 72 -0.37 8.63 -12.45
CA LYS A 72 0.92 9.29 -12.20
C LYS A 72 0.77 10.71 -11.66
N MET A 73 -0.40 11.33 -11.85
CA MET A 73 -0.72 12.63 -11.29
C MET A 73 -1.06 12.52 -9.80
N SER A 74 -1.00 13.65 -9.09
CA SER A 74 -1.47 13.68 -7.70
C SER A 74 -2.97 13.36 -7.63
N THR A 75 -3.38 12.56 -6.65
CA THR A 75 -4.80 12.19 -6.46
C THR A 75 -5.68 13.43 -6.30
N THR A 76 -5.17 14.49 -5.65
CA THR A 76 -5.87 15.77 -5.49
C THR A 76 -6.14 16.44 -6.83
N THR A 77 -5.16 16.42 -7.75
CA THR A 77 -5.34 16.97 -9.10
C THR A 77 -6.40 16.18 -9.87
N ILE A 78 -6.33 14.84 -9.84
CA ILE A 78 -7.31 13.97 -10.48
C ILE A 78 -8.72 14.27 -9.94
N TRP A 79 -8.85 14.41 -8.62
CA TRP A 79 -10.13 14.75 -7.99
C TRP A 79 -10.69 16.09 -8.44
N ASN A 80 -9.85 17.14 -8.50
CA ASN A 80 -10.29 18.46 -8.94
C ASN A 80 -10.77 18.45 -10.40
N GLU A 81 -10.10 17.70 -11.28
CA GLU A 81 -10.57 17.53 -12.66
C GLU A 81 -11.90 16.77 -12.74
N LEU A 82 -12.08 15.76 -11.89
CA LEU A 82 -13.35 15.04 -11.80
C LEU A 82 -14.48 15.94 -11.29
N LEU A 83 -14.23 16.83 -10.33
CA LEU A 83 -15.23 17.77 -9.84
C LEU A 83 -15.70 18.78 -10.91
N LYS A 84 -14.84 19.13 -11.89
CA LYS A 84 -15.25 19.98 -13.02
C LYS A 84 -16.31 19.29 -13.90
N LYS A 85 -16.22 17.96 -14.04
CA LYS A 85 -17.14 17.15 -14.85
C LYS A 85 -18.35 16.66 -14.04
N TYR A 86 -18.15 16.37 -12.75
CA TYR A 86 -19.16 15.89 -11.81
C TYR A 86 -19.18 16.81 -10.59
N PRO A 87 -19.93 17.93 -10.62
CA PRO A 87 -19.97 18.88 -9.50
C PRO A 87 -20.55 18.28 -8.21
N ASN A 88 -21.43 17.28 -8.33
CA ASN A 88 -21.98 16.54 -7.20
C ASN A 88 -21.81 15.03 -7.44
N PRO A 89 -20.60 14.48 -7.22
CA PRO A 89 -20.32 13.09 -7.54
C PRO A 89 -20.99 12.14 -6.55
N GLY A 90 -21.61 11.07 -7.06
CA GLY A 90 -22.14 9.96 -6.25
C GLY A 90 -21.04 9.07 -5.63
N PHE A 91 -19.77 9.42 -5.81
CA PHE A 91 -18.61 8.69 -5.34
C PHE A 91 -17.69 9.58 -4.49
N LYS A 92 -16.90 8.97 -3.61
CA LYS A 92 -16.05 9.68 -2.63
C LYS A 92 -14.62 9.84 -3.13
N HIS A 93 -13.95 10.92 -2.68
CA HIS A 93 -12.52 11.14 -2.88
C HIS A 93 -11.66 9.92 -2.47
N ARG A 94 -12.06 9.23 -1.39
CA ARG A 94 -11.38 8.01 -0.91
C ARG A 94 -11.42 6.87 -1.93
N SER A 95 -12.51 6.72 -2.67
CA SER A 95 -12.61 5.70 -3.73
C SER A 95 -11.61 5.99 -4.85
N ILE A 96 -11.49 7.25 -5.26
CA ILE A 96 -10.51 7.71 -6.27
C ILE A 96 -9.09 7.49 -5.79
N TYR A 97 -8.80 7.80 -4.52
CA TYR A 97 -7.49 7.50 -3.92
C TYR A 97 -7.14 6.02 -3.98
N ASN A 98 -8.08 5.15 -3.61
CA ASN A 98 -7.86 3.71 -3.63
C ASN A 98 -7.60 3.19 -5.05
N ILE A 99 -8.36 3.65 -6.05
CA ILE A 99 -8.15 3.28 -7.46
C ILE A 99 -6.76 3.73 -7.91
N ALA A 100 -6.38 4.99 -7.67
CA ALA A 100 -5.06 5.51 -8.03
C ALA A 100 -3.92 4.79 -7.29
N ALA A 101 -4.12 4.41 -6.03
CA ALA A 101 -3.15 3.65 -5.25
C ALA A 101 -2.99 2.21 -5.77
N ASN A 102 -4.09 1.57 -6.17
CA ASN A 102 -4.08 0.24 -6.78
C ASN A 102 -3.39 0.27 -8.15
N ALA A 103 -3.68 1.27 -8.99
CA ALA A 103 -2.99 1.48 -10.26
C ALA A 103 -1.48 1.67 -10.07
N ARG A 104 -1.07 2.50 -9.10
CA ARG A 104 0.35 2.64 -8.70
C ARG A 104 0.94 1.30 -8.22
N ARG A 105 0.21 0.53 -7.41
CA ARG A 105 0.68 -0.77 -6.95
C ARG A 105 0.95 -1.72 -8.12
N LYS A 106 0.04 -1.80 -9.09
CA LYS A 106 0.21 -2.61 -10.31
C LYS A 106 1.47 -2.22 -11.10
N GLN A 107 1.93 -0.97 -10.99
CA GLN A 107 3.19 -0.53 -11.62
C GLN A 107 4.42 -1.18 -11.00
N TRP A 108 4.44 -1.40 -9.68
CA TRP A 108 5.64 -1.83 -8.95
C TRP A 108 5.59 -3.29 -8.49
N TYR A 109 4.39 -3.85 -8.34
CA TYR A 109 4.19 -5.22 -7.91
C TYR A 109 4.12 -6.14 -9.14
N ARG A 110 5.22 -6.86 -9.41
CA ARG A 110 5.35 -7.78 -10.55
C ARG A 110 5.20 -9.25 -10.14
N ASP A 111 5.64 -9.60 -8.93
CA ASP A 111 5.65 -10.96 -8.41
C ASP A 111 5.30 -10.97 -6.91
N PRO A 112 4.65 -12.02 -6.38
CA PRO A 112 4.47 -12.20 -4.94
C PRO A 112 5.77 -12.29 -4.14
N ASP A 113 6.85 -12.77 -4.74
CA ASP A 113 8.18 -12.75 -4.18
C ASP A 113 8.81 -11.36 -4.42
N GLU A 114 9.07 -10.64 -3.32
CA GLU A 114 9.60 -9.27 -3.35
C GLU A 114 10.95 -9.20 -4.09
N LEU A 115 11.82 -10.21 -3.93
CA LEU A 115 13.13 -10.26 -4.60
C LEU A 115 12.95 -10.45 -6.10
N LYS A 116 12.06 -11.36 -6.52
CA LYS A 116 11.76 -11.57 -7.95
C LYS A 116 11.13 -10.35 -8.58
N SER A 117 10.18 -9.72 -7.89
CA SER A 117 9.53 -8.49 -8.36
C SER A 117 10.56 -7.39 -8.60
N ALA A 118 11.50 -7.19 -7.67
CA ALA A 118 12.56 -6.21 -7.80
C ALA A 118 13.55 -6.53 -8.94
N LYS A 119 13.92 -7.81 -9.13
CA LYS A 119 14.74 -8.24 -10.29
C LYS A 119 14.06 -7.93 -11.62
N ILE A 120 12.76 -8.22 -11.75
CA ILE A 120 11.99 -7.92 -12.97
C ILE A 120 12.00 -6.41 -13.26
N LEU A 121 11.77 -5.57 -12.24
CA LEU A 121 11.80 -4.12 -12.40
C LEU A 121 13.18 -3.59 -12.81
N LEU A 122 14.26 -4.17 -12.29
CA LEU A 122 15.63 -3.79 -12.67
C LEU A 122 15.92 -4.14 -14.13
N GLU A 123 15.55 -5.34 -14.57
CA GLU A 123 15.68 -5.77 -15.97
C GLU A 123 14.85 -4.89 -16.92
N GLU A 124 13.58 -4.59 -16.57
CA GLU A 124 12.75 -3.63 -17.32
C GLU A 124 13.46 -2.27 -17.43
N SER A 125 14.11 -1.82 -16.35
CA SER A 125 14.73 -0.50 -16.27
C SER A 125 16.09 -0.40 -16.95
N LYS A 126 16.78 -1.51 -17.24
CA LYS A 126 18.03 -1.53 -18.03
C LYS A 126 17.83 -1.00 -19.46
N THR A 127 16.61 -1.10 -19.99
CA THR A 127 16.22 -0.53 -21.29
C THR A 127 15.92 0.98 -21.24
N SER A 128 15.91 1.58 -20.05
CA SER A 128 15.60 2.99 -19.86
C SER A 128 16.79 3.91 -20.18
N LYS A 129 16.54 5.23 -20.19
CA LYS A 129 17.59 6.26 -20.40
C LYS A 129 18.63 6.32 -19.28
N TYR A 130 18.36 5.70 -18.13
CA TYR A 130 19.25 5.72 -16.99
C TYR A 130 20.14 4.47 -17.00
N SER A 131 21.45 4.67 -16.88
CA SER A 131 22.36 3.55 -16.67
C SER A 131 22.12 2.95 -15.28
N ILE A 132 21.95 1.63 -15.23
CA ILE A 132 21.89 0.85 -14.01
C ILE A 132 23.09 -0.10 -14.05
N ALA A 133 23.84 -0.17 -12.96
CA ALA A 133 24.94 -1.10 -12.81
C ALA A 133 24.69 -1.98 -11.60
N ASP A 134 24.68 -3.30 -11.83
CA ASP A 134 24.53 -4.30 -10.78
C ASP A 134 25.76 -4.25 -9.85
N VAL A 135 25.52 -4.47 -8.56
CA VAL A 135 26.57 -4.51 -7.53
C VAL A 135 26.57 -5.90 -6.93
N ASP A 136 27.70 -6.59 -7.06
CA ASP A 136 27.86 -7.93 -6.50
C ASP A 136 27.77 -7.88 -4.97
N LEU A 137 26.89 -8.71 -4.43
CA LEU A 137 26.75 -8.92 -3.00
C LEU A 137 27.45 -10.24 -2.61
N PRO A 138 28.12 -10.29 -1.45
CA PRO A 138 28.64 -11.55 -0.94
C PRO A 138 27.49 -12.52 -0.65
N GLU A 139 27.67 -13.78 -1.02
CA GLU A 139 26.75 -14.84 -0.61
C GLU A 139 26.92 -15.09 0.89
N VAL A 140 25.84 -14.85 1.64
CA VAL A 140 25.78 -15.07 3.09
C VAL A 140 24.61 -16.02 3.34
N ASP A 141 24.88 -17.10 4.08
CA ASP A 141 23.86 -18.12 4.35
C ASP A 141 22.65 -17.52 5.07
N GLY A 142 21.44 -17.89 4.62
CA GLY A 142 20.18 -17.31 5.09
C GLY A 142 19.88 -15.88 4.60
N PHE A 143 20.72 -15.28 3.74
CA PHE A 143 20.48 -13.96 3.17
C PHE A 143 20.29 -14.03 1.64
N SER A 144 19.28 -13.32 1.15
CA SER A 144 19.07 -13.11 -0.29
C SER A 144 18.82 -11.64 -0.52
N GLY A 145 19.65 -11.03 -1.36
CA GLY A 145 19.59 -9.61 -1.63
C GLY A 145 19.95 -9.30 -3.08
N LEU A 146 19.72 -8.05 -3.46
CA LEU A 146 20.20 -7.47 -4.70
C LEU A 146 20.72 -6.07 -4.39
N ALA A 147 21.75 -5.65 -5.11
CA ALA A 147 22.27 -4.30 -5.03
C ALA A 147 22.51 -3.77 -6.44
N PHE A 148 22.25 -2.48 -6.63
CA PHE A 148 22.45 -1.79 -7.89
C PHE A 148 22.83 -0.34 -7.61
N SER A 149 23.45 0.29 -8.60
CA SER A 149 23.80 1.70 -8.59
C SER A 149 23.20 2.42 -9.79
N LEU A 150 23.09 3.75 -9.69
CA LEU A 150 22.66 4.64 -10.77
C LEU A 150 23.83 5.56 -11.15
N PRO A 151 24.81 5.10 -11.96
CA PRO A 151 26.05 5.84 -12.20
C PRO A 151 25.83 7.25 -12.74
N ASN A 152 24.86 7.44 -13.65
CA ASN A 152 24.57 8.76 -14.21
C ASN A 152 24.07 9.75 -13.14
N VAL A 153 23.34 9.28 -12.13
CA VAL A 153 22.89 10.11 -11.01
C VAL A 153 24.08 10.47 -10.12
N MET A 154 24.95 9.49 -9.84
CA MET A 154 26.15 9.69 -9.04
C MET A 154 27.15 10.63 -9.71
N LEU A 155 27.34 10.56 -11.03
CA LEU A 155 28.18 11.50 -11.77
C LEU A 155 27.62 12.93 -11.73
N LYS A 156 26.30 13.08 -11.84
CA LYS A 156 25.65 14.39 -11.89
C LYS A 156 25.64 15.10 -10.53
N PHE A 157 25.47 14.34 -9.45
CA PHE A 157 25.23 14.92 -8.12
C PHE A 157 26.28 14.55 -7.08
N GLY A 158 27.20 13.62 -7.37
CA GLY A 158 28.18 13.08 -6.43
C GLY A 158 29.07 14.13 -5.78
N CYS A 159 29.50 15.16 -6.55
CA CYS A 159 30.28 16.27 -6.01
C CYS A 159 29.50 17.20 -5.06
N CYS A 160 28.17 17.07 -5.01
CA CYS A 160 27.28 17.87 -4.16
C CYS A 160 26.66 17.05 -3.02
N VAL A 161 27.00 15.77 -2.89
CA VAL A 161 26.53 14.92 -1.78
C VAL A 161 27.22 15.39 -0.49
N ARG A 162 26.44 15.95 0.44
CA ARG A 162 26.92 16.37 1.77
C ARG A 162 26.67 15.31 2.84
N GLU A 163 25.67 14.46 2.64
CA GLU A 163 25.21 13.47 3.59
C GLU A 163 24.74 12.23 2.84
N VAL A 164 25.07 11.06 3.38
CA VAL A 164 24.57 9.77 2.93
C VAL A 164 23.71 9.22 4.05
N SER A 165 22.43 9.00 3.77
CA SER A 165 21.49 8.38 4.71
C SER A 165 21.17 6.96 4.27
N LEU A 166 20.99 6.09 5.27
CA LEU A 166 20.54 4.72 5.07
C LEU A 166 19.17 4.57 5.73
N ASP A 167 18.17 4.25 4.93
CA ASP A 167 16.84 3.87 5.41
C ASP A 167 16.69 2.35 5.25
N SER A 168 16.29 1.68 6.33
CA SER A 168 16.13 0.23 6.34
C SER A 168 14.77 -0.13 6.93
N ALA A 169 14.02 -0.94 6.21
CA ALA A 169 12.74 -1.47 6.65
C ALA A 169 12.87 -2.98 6.79
N CYS A 170 12.75 -3.49 8.02
CA CYS A 170 12.71 -4.92 8.32
C CYS A 170 11.26 -5.33 8.64
N LYS A 171 10.84 -6.47 8.09
CA LYS A 171 9.63 -7.18 8.52
C LYS A 171 10.10 -8.32 9.44
N PHE A 172 9.60 -8.34 10.67
CA PHE A 172 9.78 -9.44 11.63
C PHE A 172 8.59 -10.39 11.56
#